data_AF-A0A8J3PUW3-F1
#
_entry.id   AF-A0A8J3PUW3-F1
#
_cell.length_a   1.000
_cell.length_b   1.000
_cell.length_c   1.000
_cell.angle_alpha   90.00
_cell.angle_beta   90.00
_cell.angle_gamma   90.00
#
_symmetry.space_group_name_H-M   'P 1'
#
loop_
_entity.id
_entity.type
_entity.pdbx_description
1 polymer ?
#
loop_
_entity_poly.entity_id
_entity_poly.type
_entity_poly.pdbx_seq_one_letter_code
_entity_poly.pdbx_strand_id
1 'polypeptide(L)'
;MKRGRLLGIVMAGGVAATVLVIATPTHAGPGCGTPFNGFDVGSELRSAARTVETAEGVRTLRVRLVNGRVFDESRAVITDGYRPGDLVWVERSYDSRRTWTRCGPFSASSSNEQDNIGAWMRACASTKEDGVADGFCTRWYFDHD
;
A
#
# COMPACT_ATOMS: atom_id res chain seq x y z
N MET A 1 25.61 -68.08 6.30
CA MET A 1 24.17 -67.78 6.16
C MET A 1 23.82 -66.66 7.14
N LYS A 2 23.73 -65.40 6.68
CA LYS A 2 23.46 -64.23 7.53
C LYS A 2 22.00 -63.78 7.30
N ARG A 3 21.20 -63.78 8.38
CA ARG A 3 19.81 -63.30 8.40
C ARG A 3 19.80 -61.78 8.54
N GLY A 4 19.37 -61.07 7.50
CA GLY A 4 19.09 -59.64 7.56
C GLY A 4 17.70 -59.39 8.14
N ARG A 5 17.61 -58.63 9.23
CA ARG A 5 16.36 -58.10 9.79
C ARG A 5 16.01 -56.81 9.03
N LEU A 6 14.87 -56.81 8.33
CA LEU A 6 14.21 -55.61 7.83
C LEU A 6 13.37 -55.01 8.97
N LEU A 7 13.76 -53.81 9.42
CA LEU A 7 12.93 -52.94 10.27
C LEU A 7 12.16 -52.00 9.35
N GLY A 8 10.85 -52.20 9.26
CA GLY A 8 9.94 -51.27 8.60
C GLY A 8 9.69 -50.06 9.51
N ILE A 9 9.92 -48.87 8.97
CA ILE A 9 9.53 -47.60 9.60
C ILE A 9 8.15 -47.24 9.06
N VAL A 10 7.14 -47.20 9.93
CA VAL A 10 5.84 -46.60 9.67
C VAL A 10 5.98 -45.10 9.93
N MET A 11 5.99 -44.28 8.88
CA MET A 11 5.90 -42.82 8.99
C MET A 11 4.46 -42.46 9.33
N ALA A 12 4.23 -42.00 10.56
CA ALA A 12 2.96 -41.42 10.99
C ALA A 12 2.74 -40.08 10.27
N GLY A 13 1.60 -39.94 9.60
CA GLY A 13 1.16 -38.70 8.95
C GLY A 13 0.87 -37.62 9.98
N GLY A 14 1.66 -36.55 9.98
CA GLY A 14 1.37 -35.31 10.69
C GLY A 14 0.47 -34.42 9.82
N VAL A 15 -0.73 -34.14 10.30
CA VAL A 15 -1.65 -33.17 9.71
C VAL A 15 -1.01 -31.78 9.81
N ALA A 16 -0.64 -31.20 8.67
CA ALA A 16 -0.18 -29.83 8.60
C ALA A 16 -1.35 -28.89 8.90
N ALA A 17 -1.38 -28.34 10.12
CA ALA A 17 -2.28 -27.26 10.47
C ALA A 17 -1.83 -25.99 9.74
N THR A 18 -2.55 -25.63 8.69
CA THR A 18 -2.44 -24.33 8.01
C THR A 18 -2.83 -23.24 9.00
N VAL A 19 -1.85 -22.52 9.53
CA VAL A 19 -2.08 -21.28 10.31
C VAL A 19 -2.57 -20.23 9.33
N LEU A 20 -3.88 -19.99 9.35
CA LEU A 20 -4.50 -18.88 8.63
C LEU A 20 -4.10 -17.59 9.35
N VAL A 21 -3.07 -16.91 8.84
CA VAL A 21 -2.74 -15.56 9.29
C VAL A 21 -3.81 -14.63 8.72
N ILE A 22 -4.79 -14.29 9.55
CA ILE A 22 -5.76 -13.25 9.24
C ILE A 22 -5.00 -11.92 9.28
N ALA A 23 -4.58 -11.44 8.11
CA ALA A 23 -4.05 -10.09 7.97
C ALA A 23 -5.17 -9.11 8.32
N THR A 24 -5.14 -8.56 9.53
CA THR A 24 -6.03 -7.46 9.89
C THR A 24 -5.69 -6.25 9.00
N PRO A 25 -6.70 -5.53 8.47
CA PRO A 25 -6.44 -4.29 7.77
C PRO A 25 -5.67 -3.37 8.73
N THR A 26 -4.50 -2.92 8.31
CA THR A 26 -3.72 -1.94 9.07
C THR A 26 -4.59 -0.71 9.20
N HIS A 27 -5.09 -0.46 10.41
CA HIS A 27 -5.80 0.76 10.76
C HIS A 27 -4.92 1.93 10.33
N ALA A 28 -5.52 2.93 9.69
CA ALA A 28 -4.85 4.17 9.36
C ALA A 28 -4.09 4.67 10.61
N GLY A 29 -2.77 4.87 10.49
CA GLY A 29 -1.96 5.26 11.65
C GLY A 29 -2.50 6.54 12.29
N PRO A 30 -2.27 6.76 13.60
CA PRO A 30 -2.60 8.04 14.22
C PRO A 30 -1.96 9.19 13.44
N GLY A 31 -2.70 10.29 13.25
CA GLY A 31 -2.23 11.46 12.50
C GLY A 31 -2.56 11.45 11.00
N CYS A 32 -3.64 10.78 10.61
CA CYS A 32 -4.07 10.62 9.23
C CYS A 32 -4.82 11.82 8.62
N GLY A 33 -4.47 13.05 9.02
CA GLY A 33 -5.01 14.30 8.47
C GLY A 33 -6.54 14.38 8.40
N THR A 34 -7.05 15.40 7.71
CA THR A 34 -8.49 15.53 7.45
C THR A 34 -8.91 14.84 6.15
N PRO A 35 -10.15 14.34 6.05
CA PRO A 35 -10.72 13.88 4.79
C PRO A 35 -10.67 14.99 3.74
N PHE A 36 -10.24 14.64 2.52
CA PHE A 36 -10.26 15.57 1.42
C PHE A 36 -11.70 15.80 0.93
N ASN A 37 -12.14 17.07 0.87
CA ASN A 37 -13.47 17.47 0.42
C ASN A 37 -13.44 18.46 -0.79
N GLY A 38 -12.30 18.59 -1.48
CA GLY A 38 -12.07 19.68 -2.45
C GLY A 38 -11.96 19.25 -3.93
N PHE A 39 -11.51 20.19 -4.77
CA PHE A 39 -11.13 19.97 -6.17
C PHE A 39 -9.64 19.62 -6.29
N ASP A 40 -9.26 18.81 -7.28
CA ASP A 40 -7.86 18.46 -7.60
C ASP A 40 -7.12 19.66 -8.23
N VAL A 41 -6.81 20.69 -7.43
CA VAL A 41 -6.05 21.89 -7.84
C VAL A 41 -4.55 21.78 -7.51
N GLY A 42 -4.10 20.61 -7.06
CA GLY A 42 -2.71 20.41 -6.69
C GLY A 42 -1.79 20.10 -7.87
N SER A 43 -0.52 20.46 -7.75
CA SER A 43 0.50 20.06 -8.73
C SER A 43 0.93 18.61 -8.52
N GLU A 44 1.03 17.84 -9.61
CA GLU A 44 1.63 16.50 -9.57
C GLU A 44 3.11 16.60 -9.18
N LEU A 45 3.47 15.96 -8.06
CA LEU A 45 4.86 15.87 -7.62
C LEU A 45 5.52 14.61 -8.16
N ARG A 46 4.83 13.48 -8.08
CA ARG A 46 5.32 12.15 -8.47
C ARG A 46 4.18 11.29 -8.99
N SER A 47 4.51 10.34 -9.85
CA SER A 47 3.58 9.38 -10.42
C SER A 47 4.23 8.02 -10.57
N ALA A 48 3.43 6.97 -10.44
CA ALA A 48 3.80 5.60 -10.74
C ALA A 48 2.58 4.86 -11.30
N ALA A 49 2.85 3.90 -12.18
CA ALA A 49 1.83 3.03 -12.74
C ALA A 49 2.27 1.57 -12.61
N ARG A 50 1.30 0.69 -12.37
CA ARG A 50 1.52 -0.76 -12.35
C ARG A 50 0.39 -1.44 -13.07
N THR A 51 0.74 -2.37 -13.96
CA THR A 51 -0.22 -3.31 -14.53
C THR A 51 -0.49 -4.41 -13.52
N VAL A 52 -1.76 -4.64 -13.25
CA VAL A 52 -2.27 -5.60 -12.27
C VAL A 52 -3.23 -6.56 -12.96
N GLU A 53 -3.13 -7.83 -12.62
CA GLU A 53 -4.07 -8.85 -13.06
C GLU A 53 -5.12 -9.00 -11.96
N THR A 54 -6.39 -8.80 -12.32
CA THR A 54 -7.53 -8.90 -11.39
C THR A 54 -8.44 -10.05 -11.81
N ALA A 55 -9.38 -10.43 -10.94
CA ALA A 55 -10.39 -11.41 -11.29
C ALA A 55 -11.21 -11.01 -12.54
N GLU A 56 -11.36 -9.71 -12.80
CA GLU A 56 -12.06 -9.17 -13.95
C GLU A 56 -11.13 -8.83 -15.14
N GLY A 57 -9.87 -9.30 -15.13
CA GLY A 57 -8.90 -9.14 -16.21
C GLY A 57 -7.72 -8.23 -15.88
N VAL A 58 -6.95 -7.87 -16.90
CA VAL A 58 -5.74 -7.04 -16.76
C VAL A 58 -6.09 -5.55 -16.86
N ARG A 59 -5.60 -4.74 -15.92
CA ARG A 59 -5.71 -3.27 -15.98
C ARG A 59 -4.44 -2.60 -15.46
N THR A 60 -4.25 -1.33 -15.80
CA THR A 60 -3.16 -0.53 -15.25
C THR A 60 -3.71 0.44 -14.21
N LEU A 61 -3.14 0.43 -13.01
CA LEU A 61 -3.45 1.37 -11.94
C LEU A 61 -2.38 2.46 -11.92
N ARG A 62 -2.76 3.74 -11.95
CA ARG A 62 -1.82 4.87 -11.86
C ARG A 62 -2.08 5.69 -10.61
N VAL A 63 -1.08 5.79 -9.74
CA VAL A 63 -1.13 6.60 -8.52
C VAL A 63 -0.19 7.80 -8.62
N ARG A 64 -0.63 8.93 -8.08
CA ARG A 64 0.11 10.19 -8.04
C ARG A 64 0.20 10.73 -6.62
N LEU A 65 1.33 11.36 -6.32
CA LEU A 65 1.48 12.26 -5.18
C LEU A 65 1.16 13.66 -5.68
N VAL A 66 0.13 14.27 -5.10
CA VAL A 66 -0.37 15.60 -5.47
C VAL A 66 -0.20 16.52 -4.27
N ASN A 67 0.42 17.69 -4.48
CA ASN A 67 0.56 18.72 -3.44
C ASN A 67 -0.50 19.80 -3.63
N GLY A 68 -1.29 20.03 -2.58
CA GLY A 68 -2.18 21.16 -2.43
C GLY A 68 -1.40 22.41 -2.00
N ARG A 69 -0.96 23.21 -2.97
CA ARG A 69 -0.13 24.42 -2.79
C ARG A 69 -0.67 25.47 -1.81
N VAL A 70 -1.92 25.35 -1.37
CA VAL A 70 -2.56 26.34 -0.50
C VAL A 70 -2.31 26.04 0.98
N PHE A 71 -2.02 24.78 1.34
CA PHE A 71 -1.95 24.34 2.73
C PHE A 71 -0.69 23.53 3.07
N ASP A 72 0.28 23.41 2.15
CA ASP A 72 1.49 22.59 2.32
C ASP A 72 1.13 21.15 2.75
N GLU A 73 0.17 20.59 2.02
CA GLU A 73 -0.32 19.25 2.23
C GLU A 73 -0.23 18.45 0.93
N SER A 74 0.05 17.17 1.07
CA SER A 74 0.09 16.23 -0.05
C SER A 74 -0.82 15.04 0.18
N ARG A 75 -1.35 14.48 -0.91
CA ARG A 75 -2.17 13.26 -0.90
C ARG A 75 -1.80 12.30 -2.01
N ALA A 76 -2.22 11.06 -1.86
CA ALA A 76 -2.18 10.04 -2.90
C ALA A 76 -3.49 10.04 -3.68
N VAL A 77 -3.41 9.98 -5.00
CA VAL A 77 -4.58 9.93 -5.89
C VAL A 77 -4.37 8.86 -6.95
N ILE A 78 -5.32 7.93 -7.07
CA ILE A 78 -5.41 7.03 -8.22
C ILE A 78 -6.07 7.79 -9.36
N THR A 79 -5.28 8.10 -10.38
CA THR A 79 -5.71 8.94 -11.52
C THR A 79 -6.13 8.14 -12.74
N ASP A 80 -5.78 6.85 -12.80
CA ASP A 80 -6.20 5.98 -13.87
C ASP A 80 -6.42 4.56 -13.35
N GLY A 81 -7.40 3.89 -13.95
CA GLY A 81 -7.74 2.51 -13.66
C GLY A 81 -8.41 2.26 -12.32
N TYR A 82 -8.84 3.29 -11.56
CA TYR A 82 -9.52 3.11 -10.26
C TYR A 82 -10.80 2.28 -10.40
N ARG A 83 -11.05 1.39 -9.42
CA ARG A 83 -12.32 0.72 -9.19
C ARG A 83 -12.72 0.82 -7.72
N PRO A 84 -14.04 0.79 -7.42
CA PRO A 84 -14.52 0.68 -6.05
C PRO A 84 -13.86 -0.52 -5.35
N GLY A 85 -13.33 -0.30 -4.15
CA GLY A 85 -12.58 -1.31 -3.41
C GLY A 85 -11.07 -1.09 -3.43
N ASP A 86 -10.51 -0.49 -4.49
CA ASP A 86 -9.07 -0.23 -4.57
C ASP A 86 -8.58 0.62 -3.40
N LEU A 87 -7.35 0.36 -2.99
CA LEU A 87 -6.75 0.92 -1.81
C LEU A 87 -5.74 2.00 -2.20
N VAL A 88 -5.80 3.14 -1.53
CA VAL A 88 -4.85 4.25 -1.71
C VAL A 88 -4.38 4.77 -0.36
N TRP A 89 -3.12 5.14 -0.26
CA TRP A 89 -2.53 5.70 0.97
C TRP A 89 -1.31 6.55 0.66
N VAL A 90 -0.90 7.32 1.66
CA VAL A 90 0.37 8.05 1.64
C VAL A 90 1.30 7.44 2.68
N GLU A 91 2.58 7.40 2.38
CA GLU A 91 3.61 7.10 3.37
C GLU A 91 4.52 8.31 3.57
N ARG A 92 4.82 8.61 4.82
CA ARG A 92 5.67 9.73 5.27
C ARG A 92 6.87 9.23 6.04
N SER A 93 7.99 9.91 5.93
CA SER A 93 9.19 9.66 6.72
C SER A 93 9.83 10.97 7.14
N TYR A 94 10.04 11.13 8.45
CA TYR A 94 10.72 12.29 9.04
C TYR A 94 12.20 12.00 9.34
N ASP A 95 12.66 10.77 9.11
CA ASP A 95 14.00 10.28 9.49
C ASP A 95 14.85 9.89 8.26
N SER A 96 14.71 10.65 7.18
CA SER A 96 15.47 10.44 5.93
C SER A 96 15.17 9.13 5.20
N ARG A 97 13.90 8.69 5.19
CA ARG A 97 13.36 7.50 4.51
C ARG A 97 13.69 6.17 5.19
N ARG A 98 14.10 6.19 6.47
CA ARG A 98 14.45 4.98 7.22
C ARG A 98 13.20 4.30 7.76
N THR A 99 12.30 5.07 8.36
CA THR A 99 10.99 4.61 8.82
C THR A 99 9.89 5.35 8.10
N TRP A 100 8.81 4.63 7.81
CA TRP A 100 7.66 5.14 7.08
C TRP A 100 6.40 5.00 7.93
N THR A 101 5.76 6.13 8.21
CA THR A 101 4.42 6.17 8.79
C THR A 101 3.41 6.15 7.65
N ARG A 102 2.54 5.15 7.67
CA ARG A 102 1.47 5.00 6.69
C ARG A 102 0.21 5.73 7.14
N CYS A 103 -0.37 6.51 6.24
CA CYS A 103 -1.72 7.02 6.38
C CYS A 103 -2.68 6.40 5.36
N GLY A 104 -3.51 5.47 5.84
CA GLY A 104 -4.39 4.61 5.04
C GLY A 104 -4.18 3.12 5.37
N PRO A 105 -4.70 2.18 4.57
CA PRO A 105 -5.33 2.40 3.27
C PRO A 105 -6.75 2.98 3.36
N PHE A 106 -7.12 3.73 2.33
CA PHE A 106 -8.48 4.20 2.10
C PHE A 106 -9.05 3.48 0.88
N SER A 107 -10.28 3.01 0.97
CA SER A 107 -10.99 2.42 -0.17
C SER A 107 -11.70 3.50 -0.99
N ALA A 108 -10.89 4.35 -1.62
CA ALA A 108 -11.31 5.56 -2.33
C ALA A 108 -10.31 5.85 -3.47
N SER A 109 -10.66 6.77 -4.38
CA SER A 109 -9.74 7.22 -5.42
C SER A 109 -8.62 8.11 -4.89
N SER A 110 -8.73 8.63 -3.67
CA SER A 110 -7.72 9.47 -3.03
C SER A 110 -7.59 9.19 -1.53
N SER A 111 -6.41 9.45 -0.98
CA SER A 111 -6.19 9.47 0.46
C SER A 111 -6.64 10.80 1.09
N ASN A 112 -6.62 10.85 2.42
CA ASN A 112 -6.60 12.11 3.15
C ASN A 112 -5.36 12.95 2.81
N GLU A 113 -5.47 14.26 3.03
CA GLU A 113 -4.38 15.22 2.92
C GLU A 113 -3.45 15.10 4.12
N GLN A 114 -2.14 15.16 3.90
CA GLN A 114 -1.12 15.05 4.94
C GLN A 114 -0.11 16.18 4.78
N ASP A 115 0.20 16.84 5.90
CA ASP A 115 1.32 17.78 6.01
C ASP A 115 2.59 17.16 5.41
N ASN A 116 3.20 17.89 4.48
CA ASN A 116 4.38 17.47 3.75
C ASN A 116 5.66 18.23 4.13
N ILE A 117 5.57 19.26 4.99
CA ILE A 117 6.71 20.09 5.41
C ILE A 117 7.72 19.23 6.16
N GLY A 118 8.98 19.26 5.71
CA GLY A 118 10.07 18.51 6.32
C GLY A 118 9.91 16.98 6.28
N ALA A 119 8.98 16.46 5.48
CA ALA A 119 8.69 15.04 5.35
C ALA A 119 9.08 14.50 3.98
N TRP A 120 9.67 13.30 3.95
CA TRP A 120 9.73 12.51 2.73
C TRP A 120 8.39 11.83 2.53
N MET A 121 7.80 11.97 1.35
CA MET A 121 6.48 11.42 1.06
C MET A 121 6.46 10.59 -0.21
N ARG A 122 5.60 9.58 -0.23
CA ARG A 122 5.25 8.83 -1.44
C ARG A 122 3.77 8.47 -1.43
N ALA A 123 3.17 8.47 -2.62
CA ALA A 123 1.81 8.00 -2.82
C ALA A 123 1.82 6.52 -3.16
N CYS A 124 0.89 5.76 -2.62
CA CYS A 124 0.82 4.32 -2.79
C CYS A 124 -0.60 3.88 -3.13
N ALA A 125 -0.69 2.78 -3.87
CA ALA A 125 -1.96 2.17 -4.21
C ALA A 125 -1.83 0.65 -4.30
N SER A 126 -2.97 -0.02 -4.18
CA SER A 126 -3.12 -1.45 -4.45
C SER A 126 -4.54 -1.76 -4.92
N THR A 127 -4.71 -2.94 -5.49
CA THR A 127 -6.05 -3.47 -5.76
C THR A 127 -6.69 -4.00 -4.48
N LYS A 128 -8.01 -4.18 -4.51
CA LYS A 128 -8.74 -4.84 -3.40
C LYS A 128 -8.25 -6.29 -3.20
N GLU A 129 -7.87 -6.98 -4.28
CA GLU A 129 -7.46 -8.39 -4.27
C GLU A 129 -6.06 -8.57 -3.69
N ASP A 130 -5.12 -7.75 -4.13
CA ASP A 130 -3.73 -7.75 -3.67
C ASP A 130 -3.62 -7.28 -2.21
N GLY A 131 -4.51 -6.37 -1.82
CA GLY A 131 -4.45 -5.74 -0.50
C GLY A 131 -3.17 -4.91 -0.32
N VAL A 132 -2.91 -4.47 0.92
CA VAL A 132 -1.83 -3.50 1.18
C VAL A 132 -0.42 -4.11 1.03
N ALA A 133 -0.27 -5.42 1.29
CA ALA A 133 1.03 -6.09 1.31
C ALA A 133 1.73 -6.06 -0.06
N ASP A 134 0.94 -6.17 -1.13
CA ASP A 134 1.41 -6.19 -2.51
C ASP A 134 1.24 -4.84 -3.22
N GLY A 135 0.97 -3.77 -2.46
CA GLY A 135 0.86 -2.42 -2.98
C GLY A 135 2.15 -1.90 -3.64
N PHE A 136 2.00 -0.85 -4.44
CA PHE A 136 3.12 -0.15 -5.05
C PHE A 136 3.05 1.35 -4.75
N CYS A 137 4.22 2.00 -4.76
CA CYS A 137 4.33 3.42 -4.45
C CYS A 137 5.07 4.18 -5.53
N THR A 138 4.85 5.49 -5.59
CA THR A 138 5.67 6.42 -6.33
C THR A 138 7.10 6.45 -5.78
N ARG A 139 8.03 7.04 -6.54
CA ARG A 139 9.27 7.58 -5.95
C ARG A 139 8.91 8.61 -4.88
N TRP A 140 9.82 8.81 -3.93
CA TRP A 140 9.63 9.80 -2.89
C TRP A 140 9.82 11.24 -3.39
N TYR A 141 9.26 12.18 -2.65
CA TYR A 141 9.45 13.62 -2.74
C TYR A 141 9.75 14.16 -1.34
N PHE A 142 10.50 15.24 -1.22
CA PHE A 142 10.76 15.93 0.04
C PHE A 142 10.43 17.40 -0.16
N ASP A 143 9.67 17.96 0.78
CA ASP A 143 9.37 19.37 0.80
C ASP A 143 10.39 20.13 1.68
N HIS A 144 10.87 21.27 1.18
CA HIS A 144 11.92 22.07 1.78
C HIS A 144 11.42 23.41 2.36
N ASP A 145 10.16 23.76 2.09
CA ASP A 145 9.59 25.09 2.35
C ASP A 145 9.14 25.30 3.81
#